data_AF-A0A946MI74-F1
#
_entry.id   AF-A0A946MI74-F1
#
_cell.length_a   1.000
_cell.length_b   1.000
_cell.length_c   1.000
_cell.angle_alpha   90.00
_cell.angle_beta   90.00
_cell.angle_gamma   90.00
#
_symmetry.space_group_name_H-M   'P 1'
#
loop_
_entity.id
_entity.type
_entity.pdbx_description
1 polymer ?
#
loop_
_entity_poly.entity_id
_entity_poly.type
_entity_poly.pdbx_seq_one_letter_code
_entity_poly.pdbx_strand_id
1 'polypeptide(L)'
;MTSKISRRAFLKGSITAAGSVVATTGIAKAAKSITHTKKEPLATLLDISKCIGCEECVFACKESNANKYPNPKKPFPKMYPTRVPVEDWSDKRDVTDRLTPYNWLFIQHASATVNGEEIELTIPRRCMHCDNPPCVKL
;
A
#
# COMPACT_ATOMS: atom_id res chain seq x y z
N MET A 1 -9.71 -13.56 17.70
CA MET A 1 -9.33 -12.18 17.38
C MET A 1 -9.01 -11.46 18.68
N THR A 2 -7.72 -11.32 19.00
CA THR A 2 -7.25 -10.63 20.22
C THR A 2 -7.20 -9.13 19.95
N SER A 3 -8.08 -8.37 20.59
CA SER A 3 -8.06 -6.90 20.56
C SER A 3 -6.76 -6.40 21.21
N LYS A 4 -5.86 -5.77 20.43
CA LYS A 4 -4.64 -5.15 20.96
C LYS A 4 -5.01 -3.84 21.65
N ILE A 5 -5.06 -3.85 22.97
CA ILE A 5 -5.12 -2.62 23.77
C ILE A 5 -3.86 -1.81 23.47
N SER A 6 -4.03 -0.59 22.94
CA SER A 6 -2.92 0.34 22.72
C SER A 6 -2.34 0.79 24.05
N ARG A 7 -1.00 0.92 24.13
CA ARG A 7 -0.29 1.46 25.31
C ARG A 7 -0.86 2.80 25.78
N ARG A 8 -1.32 3.63 24.84
CA ARG A 8 -1.98 4.92 25.12
C ARG A 8 -3.37 4.76 25.75
N ALA A 9 -4.11 3.72 25.39
CA ALA A 9 -5.42 3.41 25.98
C ALA A 9 -5.28 2.88 27.41
N PHE A 10 -4.26 2.05 27.66
CA PHE A 10 -3.95 1.54 29.01
C PHE A 10 -3.57 2.67 29.99
N LEU A 11 -2.73 3.62 29.54
CA LEU A 11 -2.32 4.77 30.36
C LEU A 11 -3.48 5.74 30.65
N LYS A 12 -4.40 5.93 29.69
CA LYS A 12 -5.61 6.73 29.94
C LYS A 12 -6.56 6.05 30.94
N GLY A 13 -6.73 4.73 30.86
CA GLY A 13 -7.59 3.99 31.77
C GLY A 13 -7.04 3.87 33.20
N SER A 14 -5.71 3.84 33.36
CA SER A 14 -5.07 3.73 34.67
C SER A 14 -5.14 5.02 35.50
N ILE A 15 -5.23 6.20 34.86
CA ILE A 15 -5.47 7.47 35.56
C ILE A 15 -6.89 7.52 36.14
N THR A 16 -7.86 6.83 35.54
CA THR A 16 -9.25 6.79 36.02
C THR A 16 -9.43 5.89 37.25
N ALA A 17 -8.53 4.93 37.48
CA ALA A 17 -8.67 3.96 38.59
C ALA A 17 -8.12 4.46 39.95
N ALA A 18 -7.30 5.53 39.97
CA ALA A 18 -6.68 6.04 41.19
C ALA A 18 -7.39 7.24 41.84
N GLY A 19 -8.48 7.74 41.24
CA GLY A 19 -9.14 8.99 41.64
C GLY A 19 -10.60 8.81 42.07
N SER A 20 -10.88 7.81 42.91
CA SER A 20 -12.23 7.55 43.42
C SER A 20 -12.56 8.35 44.68
N VAL A 21 -12.35 9.67 44.73
CA VAL A 21 -13.04 10.51 45.72
C VAL A 21 -13.14 11.95 45.21
N VAL A 22 -14.36 12.36 44.82
CA VAL A 22 -15.01 13.68 45.05
C VAL A 22 -16.11 13.87 43.99
N ALA A 23 -17.34 13.63 44.44
CA ALA A 23 -18.57 14.38 44.22
C ALA A 23 -18.91 15.03 42.85
N THR A 24 -20.09 14.63 42.37
CA THR A 24 -21.19 15.47 41.84
C THR A 24 -21.11 16.07 40.43
N THR A 25 -22.02 15.53 39.60
CA THR A 25 -22.88 16.19 38.59
C THR A 25 -22.24 17.01 37.47
N GLY A 26 -22.38 16.49 36.25
CA GLY A 26 -21.95 17.10 34.99
C GLY A 26 -20.61 16.51 34.57
N ILE A 27 -20.52 15.62 33.59
CA ILE A 27 -20.69 15.91 32.17
C ILE A 27 -21.13 14.61 31.49
N ALA A 28 -22.45 14.38 31.39
CA ALA A 28 -23.00 13.46 30.39
C ALA A 28 -23.08 14.20 29.04
N LYS A 29 -21.92 14.60 28.49
CA LYS A 29 -21.84 15.21 27.15
C LYS A 29 -20.44 15.10 26.53
N ALA A 30 -19.89 13.90 26.53
CA ALA A 30 -18.78 13.59 25.63
C ALA A 30 -18.77 12.11 25.17
N ALA A 31 -19.94 11.46 25.09
CA ALA A 31 -20.15 10.40 24.11
C ALA A 31 -20.55 11.01 22.76
N LYS A 32 -19.94 12.14 22.39
CA LYS A 32 -20.05 12.67 21.03
C LYS A 32 -19.03 11.89 20.24
N SER A 33 -19.53 10.98 19.42
CA SER A 33 -18.83 10.52 18.25
C SER A 33 -17.66 9.55 18.50
N ILE A 34 -17.98 8.27 18.73
CA ILE A 34 -17.35 7.23 17.89
C ILE A 34 -17.99 7.37 16.49
N THR A 35 -17.89 8.55 15.89
CA THR A 35 -17.94 8.62 14.43
C THR A 35 -16.80 7.75 13.98
N HIS A 36 -17.07 6.84 13.06
CA HIS A 36 -16.07 6.46 12.08
C HIS A 36 -15.30 7.72 11.73
N THR A 37 -14.11 7.91 12.31
CA THR A 37 -13.20 8.95 11.87
C THR A 37 -13.01 8.58 10.41
N LYS A 38 -13.62 9.36 9.50
CA LYS A 38 -13.25 9.32 8.09
C LYS A 38 -11.74 9.44 8.13
N LYS A 39 -11.03 8.32 7.92
CA LYS A 39 -9.58 8.36 7.88
C LYS A 39 -9.27 9.33 6.75
N GLU A 40 -8.52 10.37 7.08
CA GLU A 40 -8.06 11.30 6.05
C GLU A 40 -7.39 10.48 4.95
N PRO A 41 -7.65 10.79 3.68
CA PRO A 41 -7.05 10.06 2.57
C PRO A 41 -5.53 10.18 2.68
N LEU A 42 -4.85 9.04 2.57
CA LEU A 42 -3.39 9.01 2.51
C LEU A 42 -2.96 9.10 1.05
N ALA A 43 -1.94 9.90 0.79
CA ALA A 43 -1.29 10.01 -0.51
C ALA A 43 0.19 9.64 -0.39
N THR A 44 0.79 9.25 -1.52
CA THR A 44 2.25 9.19 -1.62
C THR A 44 2.69 10.20 -2.66
N LEU A 45 3.71 10.98 -2.30
CA LEU A 45 4.40 11.89 -3.21
C LEU A 45 5.75 11.28 -3.58
N LEU A 46 6.02 11.19 -4.88
CA LEU A 46 7.32 10.77 -5.42
C LEU A 46 7.91 11.95 -6.19
N ASP A 47 8.96 12.56 -5.65
CA ASP A 47 9.71 13.62 -6.33
C ASP A 47 10.71 12.97 -7.30
N ILE A 48 10.30 12.84 -8.56
CA ILE A 48 11.11 12.18 -9.60
C ILE A 48 12.35 12.99 -10.00
N SER A 49 12.42 14.28 -9.67
CA SER A 49 13.62 15.10 -9.91
C SER A 49 14.82 14.66 -9.04
N LYS A 50 14.55 13.91 -7.96
CA LYS A 50 15.56 13.36 -7.05
C LYS A 50 15.72 11.84 -7.19
N CYS A 51 14.94 11.21 -8.07
CA CYS A 51 15.06 9.78 -8.27
C CYS A 51 16.32 9.51 -9.09
N ILE A 52 17.17 8.63 -8.57
CA ILE A 52 18.43 8.21 -9.20
C ILE A 52 18.34 6.79 -9.80
N GLY A 53 17.15 6.20 -9.84
CA GLY A 53 16.94 4.87 -10.39
C GLY A 53 17.60 3.71 -9.62
N CYS A 54 17.92 3.86 -8.34
CA CYS A 54 18.66 2.84 -7.56
C CYS A 54 17.88 1.55 -7.23
N GLU A 55 16.59 1.47 -7.58
CA GLU A 55 15.71 0.32 -7.33
C GLU A 55 15.50 -0.10 -5.86
N GLU A 56 16.03 0.61 -4.86
CA GLU A 56 15.80 0.28 -3.45
C GLU A 56 14.31 0.23 -3.06
N CYS A 57 13.48 1.06 -3.69
CA CYS A 57 12.04 1.01 -3.52
C CYS A 57 11.39 -0.24 -4.12
N VAL A 58 11.97 -0.82 -5.18
CA VAL A 58 11.57 -2.10 -5.79
C VAL A 58 11.89 -3.23 -4.82
N PHE A 59 13.14 -3.30 -4.33
CA PHE A 59 13.58 -4.33 -3.39
C PHE A 59 12.80 -4.30 -2.08
N ALA A 60 12.67 -3.13 -1.46
CA ALA A 60 11.93 -2.97 -0.20
C ALA A 60 10.45 -3.36 -0.35
N CYS A 61 9.82 -3.02 -1.49
CA CYS A 61 8.45 -3.43 -1.78
C CYS A 61 8.34 -4.96 -1.88
N LYS A 62 9.29 -5.59 -2.59
CA LYS A 62 9.33 -7.04 -2.79
C LYS A 62 9.51 -7.79 -1.49
N GLU A 63 10.47 -7.39 -0.68
CA GLU A 63 10.75 -7.98 0.63
C GLU A 63 9.54 -7.83 1.57
N SER A 64 9.01 -6.61 1.70
CA SER A 64 7.91 -6.31 2.63
C SER A 64 6.60 -7.03 2.30
N ASN A 65 6.42 -7.44 1.05
CA ASN A 65 5.20 -8.10 0.57
C ASN A 65 5.42 -9.54 0.13
N ALA A 66 6.61 -10.12 0.36
CA ALA A 66 6.96 -11.45 -0.13
C ALA A 66 5.96 -12.54 0.31
N ASN A 67 5.40 -12.40 1.52
CA ASN A 67 4.39 -13.30 2.07
C ASN A 67 3.01 -13.21 1.40
N LYS A 68 2.75 -12.18 0.60
CA LYS A 68 1.49 -11.97 -0.12
C LYS A 68 1.54 -12.51 -1.55
N TYR A 69 2.70 -12.94 -2.03
CA TYR A 69 2.82 -13.44 -3.38
C TYR A 69 2.05 -14.74 -3.59
N PRO A 70 1.41 -14.88 -4.77
CA PRO A 70 0.62 -16.06 -5.05
C PRO A 70 1.52 -17.30 -5.15
N ASN A 71 1.00 -18.45 -4.73
CA ASN A 71 1.60 -19.76 -4.98
C ASN A 71 0.57 -20.60 -5.75
N PRO A 72 0.49 -20.44 -7.09
CA PRO A 72 -0.50 -21.13 -7.90
C PRO A 72 -0.31 -22.65 -7.84
N LYS A 73 -1.42 -23.40 -7.83
CA LYS A 73 -1.41 -24.86 -7.87
C LYS A 73 -1.51 -25.33 -9.32
N LYS A 74 -0.62 -26.23 -9.73
CA LYS A 74 -0.60 -26.89 -11.04
C LYS A 74 -1.29 -28.27 -10.95
N PRO A 75 -1.94 -28.78 -12.03
CA PRO A 75 -2.12 -28.11 -13.32
C PRO A 75 -3.14 -26.98 -13.24
N PHE A 76 -2.97 -25.97 -14.11
CA PHE A 76 -3.93 -24.87 -14.20
C PHE A 76 -5.27 -25.35 -14.78
N PRO A 77 -6.39 -24.72 -14.39
CA PRO A 77 -7.68 -25.00 -15.02
C PRO A 77 -7.62 -24.65 -16.51
N LYS A 78 -8.49 -25.30 -17.30
CA LYS A 78 -8.61 -25.02 -18.73
C LYS A 78 -9.11 -23.58 -18.92
N MET A 79 -8.28 -22.74 -19.52
CA MET A 79 -8.62 -21.34 -19.82
C MET A 79 -9.76 -21.28 -20.84
N TYR A 80 -10.64 -20.30 -20.69
CA TYR A 80 -11.70 -19.99 -21.65
C TYR A 80 -11.64 -18.50 -22.05
N PRO A 81 -11.60 -18.18 -23.36
CA PRO A 81 -11.50 -19.10 -24.50
C PRO A 81 -10.17 -19.88 -24.53
N THR A 82 -10.15 -21.09 -25.12
CA THR A 82 -8.99 -22.00 -25.12
C THR A 82 -7.71 -21.38 -25.74
N ARG A 83 -7.86 -20.35 -26.59
CA ARG A 83 -6.73 -19.61 -27.19
C ARG A 83 -5.95 -18.76 -26.18
N VAL A 84 -6.49 -18.53 -24.98
CA VAL A 84 -5.84 -17.72 -23.96
C VAL A 84 -4.79 -18.58 -23.26
N PRO A 85 -3.49 -18.22 -23.36
CA PRO A 85 -2.45 -18.97 -22.67
C PRO A 85 -2.59 -18.80 -21.15
N VAL A 86 -2.07 -19.77 -20.41
CA VAL A 86 -1.87 -19.60 -18.97
C VAL A 86 -0.71 -18.64 -18.76
N GLU A 87 -0.97 -17.48 -18.15
CA GLU A 87 0.07 -16.52 -17.78
C GLU A 87 0.67 -16.84 -16.40
N ASP A 88 1.44 -17.93 -16.34
CA ASP A 88 2.14 -18.32 -15.11
C ASP A 88 3.49 -17.58 -14.97
N TRP A 89 3.61 -16.80 -13.89
CA TRP A 89 4.82 -16.06 -13.53
C TRP A 89 5.58 -16.72 -12.36
N SER A 90 5.13 -17.86 -11.84
CA SER A 90 5.72 -18.50 -10.64
C SER A 90 7.18 -18.90 -10.79
N ASP A 91 7.63 -19.16 -12.02
CA ASP A 91 9.03 -19.47 -12.34
C ASP A 91 9.86 -18.21 -12.74
N LYS A 92 9.23 -17.02 -12.75
CA LYS A 92 9.82 -15.74 -13.21
C LYS A 92 9.73 -14.65 -12.13
N ARG A 93 9.99 -15.01 -10.88
CA ARG A 93 9.78 -14.13 -9.72
C ARG A 93 10.82 -13.02 -9.59
N ASP A 94 11.93 -13.12 -10.30
CA ASP A 94 13.04 -12.17 -10.24
C ASP A 94 13.01 -11.09 -11.32
N VAL A 95 11.96 -11.07 -12.15
CA VAL A 95 11.71 -10.00 -13.10
C VAL A 95 11.38 -8.70 -12.35
N THR A 96 12.22 -7.67 -12.50
CA THR A 96 12.09 -6.36 -11.83
C THR A 96 11.74 -5.21 -12.77
N ASP A 97 11.87 -5.39 -14.09
CA ASP A 97 11.72 -4.34 -15.12
C ASP A 97 10.27 -4.01 -15.49
N ARG A 98 9.29 -4.68 -14.87
CA ARG A 98 7.86 -4.48 -15.13
C ARG A 98 7.00 -4.95 -13.96
N LEU A 99 5.73 -4.56 -14.00
CA LEU A 99 4.72 -5.11 -13.09
C LEU A 99 4.45 -6.58 -13.40
N THR A 100 4.51 -7.42 -12.38
CA THR A 100 4.16 -8.85 -12.40
C THR A 100 3.41 -9.21 -11.11
N PRO A 101 2.81 -10.40 -10.98
CA PRO A 101 2.27 -10.85 -9.70
C PRO A 101 3.29 -10.87 -8.54
N TYR A 102 4.60 -10.87 -8.85
CA TYR A 102 5.71 -10.93 -7.90
C TYR A 102 6.56 -9.64 -7.86
N ASN A 103 6.22 -8.62 -8.65
CA ASN A 103 6.90 -7.33 -8.68
C ASN A 103 5.88 -6.21 -8.87
N TRP A 104 5.65 -5.40 -7.83
CA TRP A 104 4.52 -4.44 -7.80
C TRP A 104 4.96 -2.98 -8.00
N LEU A 105 6.26 -2.76 -8.13
CA LEU A 105 6.89 -1.47 -8.37
C LEU A 105 8.11 -1.73 -9.25
N PHE A 106 8.32 -0.94 -10.30
CA PHE A 106 9.54 -0.98 -11.12
C PHE A 106 10.01 0.42 -11.46
N ILE A 107 11.27 0.59 -11.87
CA ILE A 107 11.78 1.86 -12.38
C ILE A 107 11.64 1.89 -13.90
N GLN A 108 10.93 2.90 -14.41
CA GLN A 108 10.90 3.20 -15.83
C GLN A 108 11.92 4.29 -16.13
N HIS A 109 12.74 4.08 -17.15
CA HIS A 109 13.63 5.08 -17.74
C HIS A 109 12.92 5.75 -18.92
N ALA A 110 12.97 7.08 -18.99
CA ALA A 110 12.39 7.84 -20.08
C ALA A 110 13.29 9.03 -20.42
N SER A 111 13.62 9.19 -21.70
CA SER A 111 14.33 10.37 -22.19
C SER A 111 13.33 11.47 -22.57
N ALA A 112 13.67 12.72 -22.29
CA ALA A 112 12.88 13.88 -22.67
C ALA A 112 13.79 15.04 -23.06
N THR A 113 13.33 15.92 -23.95
CA THR A 113 14.00 17.19 -24.23
C THR A 113 13.27 18.31 -23.51
N VAL A 114 13.96 19.04 -22.64
CA VAL A 114 13.41 20.18 -21.88
C VAL A 114 14.30 21.38 -22.13
N ASN A 115 13.73 22.47 -22.66
CA ASN A 115 14.47 23.69 -23.01
C ASN A 115 15.67 23.46 -23.96
N GLY A 116 15.58 22.46 -24.84
CA GLY A 116 16.64 22.10 -25.78
C GLY A 116 17.74 21.22 -25.20
N GLU A 117 17.66 20.83 -23.92
CA GLU A 117 18.57 19.88 -23.27
C GLU A 117 17.91 18.50 -23.19
N GLU A 118 18.66 17.45 -23.54
CA GLU A 118 18.22 16.07 -23.31
C GLU A 118 18.44 15.68 -21.85
N ILE A 119 17.38 15.18 -21.22
CA ILE A 119 17.39 14.66 -19.86
C ILE A 119 16.89 13.23 -19.83
N GLU A 120 17.41 12.44 -18.88
CA GLU A 120 16.87 11.13 -18.54
C GLU A 120 16.08 11.24 -17.23
N LEU A 121 14.87 10.68 -17.23
CA LEU A 121 13.99 10.61 -16.08
C LEU A 121 13.89 9.16 -15.62
N THR A 122 14.00 8.96 -14.30
CA THR A 122 13.72 7.68 -13.65
C THR A 122 12.42 7.77 -12.86
N ILE A 123 11.46 6.91 -13.19
CA ILE A 123 10.08 7.02 -12.73
C ILE A 123 9.69 5.72 -12.02
N PRO A 124 9.43 5.74 -10.69
CA PRO A 124 8.90 4.56 -10.00
C PRO A 124 7.45 4.31 -10.41
N ARG A 125 7.23 3.28 -11.22
CA ARG A 125 5.91 2.86 -11.73
C ARG A 125 5.29 1.85 -10.81
N ARG A 126 4.05 2.11 -10.39
CA ARG A 126 3.25 1.27 -9.50
C ARG A 126 1.76 1.62 -9.64
N CYS A 127 0.89 0.91 -8.91
CA CYS A 127 -0.51 1.32 -8.77
C CYS A 127 -0.60 2.77 -8.25
N MET A 128 -1.38 3.61 -8.92
CA MET A 128 -1.54 5.02 -8.55
C MET A 128 -2.56 5.25 -7.44
N HIS A 129 -3.31 4.20 -7.03
CA HIS A 129 -4.38 4.31 -6.03
C HIS A 129 -5.35 5.46 -6.32
N CYS A 130 -5.82 5.54 -7.58
CA CYS A 130 -6.71 6.59 -8.05
C CYS A 130 -7.97 6.70 -7.18
N ASP A 131 -8.45 7.92 -6.92
CA ASP A 131 -9.70 8.19 -6.19
C ASP A 131 -10.94 7.63 -6.89
N ASN A 132 -10.93 7.68 -8.23
CA ASN A 132 -11.95 7.07 -9.08
C ASN A 132 -11.33 6.00 -10.01
N PRO A 133 -10.98 4.82 -9.49
CA PRO A 133 -10.17 3.86 -10.22
C PRO A 133 -10.98 3.10 -11.28
N PRO A 134 -10.55 3.09 -12.56
CA PRO A 134 -11.25 2.32 -13.60
C PRO A 134 -11.08 0.81 -13.40
N CYS A 135 -10.00 0.37 -12.77
CA CYS A 135 -9.67 -1.05 -12.59
C CYS A 135 -10.58 -1.82 -11.62
N VAL A 136 -11.44 -1.14 -10.84
CA VAL A 136 -12.41 -1.78 -9.94
C VAL A 136 -13.86 -1.62 -10.40
N LYS A 137 -14.12 -0.76 -11.40
CA LYS A 137 -15.45 -0.60 -12.00
C LYS A 137 -15.64 -1.69 -13.04
N LEU A 138 -16.18 -2.82 -12.59
CA LEU A 138 -16.68 -3.93 -13.41
C LEU A 138 -18.19 -4.04 -13.21
#